data_AF-A0A0E9WX68-F1
#
_entry.id   AF-A0A0E9WX68-F1
#
_cell.length_a   1.000
_cell.length_b   1.000
_cell.length_c   1.000
_cell.angle_alpha   90.00
_cell.angle_beta   90.00
_cell.angle_gamma   90.00
#
_symmetry.space_group_name_H-M   'P 1'
#
loop_
_entity.id
_entity.type
_entity.pdbx_description
1 polymer ?
#
loop_
_entity_poly.entity_id
_entity_poly.type
_entity_poly.pdbx_seq_one_letter_code
_entity_poly.pdbx_strand_id
1 'polypeptide(L)'
;MPAPFPAKVVSRLAQWTTINYQEYAELPFTQHVALAGLAQETDMYFLALIERGTARLQAAVVLNPRYPEVTPLFALSLNWKGERSSRTDDNLRAMESEVNVFRSELQGPRPGYQLLTNQLQRLCLCLDVYLETESQDESVEGPREFPREKMCLRTVRGPNRLKPFKYNYPQGFFSHR
;
A
#
# COMPACT_ATOMS: atom_id res chain seq x y z
N MET A 1 16.32 12.96 -8.80
CA MET A 1 16.84 11.62 -8.45
C MET A 1 15.81 10.58 -8.86
N PRO A 2 16.22 9.40 -9.36
CA PRO A 2 15.28 8.31 -9.60
C PRO A 2 14.60 7.91 -8.29
N ALA A 3 13.33 7.56 -8.34
CA ALA A 3 12.57 7.18 -7.16
C ALA A 3 13.19 5.90 -6.52
N PRO A 4 13.31 5.84 -5.18
CA PRO A 4 14.08 4.80 -4.49
C PRO A 4 13.28 3.49 -4.41
N PHE A 5 13.10 2.82 -5.54
CA PHE A 5 12.43 1.54 -5.63
C PHE A 5 13.42 0.42 -5.96
N PRO A 6 13.18 -0.81 -5.49
CA PRO A 6 13.98 -1.96 -5.90
C PRO A 6 13.75 -2.28 -7.37
N ALA A 7 14.75 -2.89 -8.00
CA ALA A 7 14.70 -3.24 -9.42
C ALA A 7 13.58 -4.23 -9.77
N LYS A 8 13.19 -5.11 -8.84
CA LYS A 8 12.13 -6.11 -9.05
C LYS A 8 10.93 -5.81 -8.15
N VAL A 9 9.78 -5.57 -8.76
CA VAL A 9 8.45 -5.51 -8.12
C VAL A 9 7.56 -6.52 -8.84
N VAL A 10 6.90 -7.41 -8.07
CA VAL A 10 6.15 -8.55 -8.62
C VAL A 10 4.66 -8.25 -8.68
N SER A 11 4.12 -7.62 -7.62
CA SER A 11 2.75 -7.12 -7.60
C SER A 11 2.51 -6.09 -8.70
N ARG A 12 1.34 -6.13 -9.33
CA ARG A 12 0.98 -5.24 -10.44
C ARG A 12 -0.37 -4.58 -10.22
N LEU A 13 -0.51 -3.36 -10.72
CA LEU A 13 -1.81 -2.71 -10.86
C LEU A 13 -2.59 -3.42 -11.97
N ALA A 14 -3.66 -4.12 -11.61
CA ALA A 14 -4.51 -4.86 -12.54
C ALA A 14 -5.65 -3.99 -13.07
N GLN A 15 -6.22 -3.13 -12.23
CA GLN A 15 -7.34 -2.26 -12.60
C GLN A 15 -7.20 -0.88 -11.94
N TRP A 16 -7.66 0.15 -12.65
CA TRP A 16 -7.78 1.51 -12.16
C TRP A 16 -9.11 2.08 -12.68
N THR A 17 -10.06 2.30 -11.79
CA THR A 17 -11.40 2.77 -12.15
C THR A 17 -11.74 4.04 -11.41
N THR A 18 -12.37 4.99 -12.08
CA THR A 18 -12.98 6.15 -11.42
C THR A 18 -14.26 5.70 -10.72
N ILE A 19 -14.47 6.18 -9.50
CA ILE A 19 -15.71 5.99 -8.74
C ILE A 19 -16.25 7.36 -8.30
N ASN A 20 -17.49 7.42 -7.85
CA ASN A 20 -18.08 8.63 -7.28
C ASN A 20 -17.94 8.67 -5.74
N TYR A 21 -18.32 9.80 -5.13
CA TYR A 21 -18.23 9.97 -3.67
C TYR A 21 -19.11 8.98 -2.89
N GLN A 22 -20.32 8.69 -3.37
CA GLN A 22 -21.25 7.77 -2.70
C GLN A 22 -20.66 6.35 -2.69
N GLU A 23 -20.18 5.88 -3.84
CA GLU A 23 -19.46 4.61 -3.97
C GLU A 23 -18.24 4.55 -3.04
N TYR A 24 -17.46 5.63 -2.95
CA TYR A 24 -16.32 5.70 -2.04
C TYR A 24 -16.75 5.62 -0.57
N ALA A 25 -17.80 6.34 -0.17
CA ALA A 25 -18.26 6.42 1.22
C ALA A 25 -18.94 5.12 1.70
N GLU A 26 -19.51 4.33 0.78
CA GLU A 26 -20.12 3.03 1.07
C GLU A 26 -19.09 1.93 1.37
N LEU A 27 -17.83 2.11 0.95
CA LEU A 27 -16.76 1.14 1.21
C LEU A 27 -16.45 1.06 2.73
N PRO A 28 -16.55 -0.12 3.37
CA PRO A 28 -16.32 -0.23 4.83
C PRO A 28 -14.94 0.24 5.28
N PHE A 29 -13.92 0.04 4.44
CA PHE A 29 -12.53 0.39 4.74
C PHE A 29 -12.21 1.88 4.55
N THR A 30 -13.07 2.68 3.93
CA THR A 30 -12.86 4.13 3.72
C THR A 30 -13.54 4.99 4.79
N GLN A 31 -14.44 4.42 5.61
CA GLN A 31 -15.23 5.16 6.59
C GLN A 31 -14.40 6.06 7.52
N HIS A 32 -13.18 5.65 7.86
CA HIS A 32 -12.31 6.44 8.73
C HIS A 32 -11.82 7.74 8.05
N VAL A 33 -11.65 7.74 6.73
CA VAL A 33 -11.28 8.92 5.93
C VAL A 33 -12.48 9.86 5.80
N ALA A 34 -13.66 9.30 5.48
CA ALA A 34 -14.89 10.08 5.35
C ALA A 34 -15.28 10.76 6.68
N LEU A 35 -15.28 10.02 7.79
CA LEU A 35 -15.61 10.54 9.12
C LEU A 35 -14.61 11.60 9.61
N ALA A 36 -13.36 11.54 9.16
CA ALA A 36 -12.34 12.54 9.47
C ALA A 36 -12.48 13.83 8.65
N GLY A 37 -13.44 13.92 7.72
CA GLY A 37 -13.63 15.06 6.83
C GLY A 37 -12.52 15.23 5.79
N LEU A 38 -11.80 14.13 5.49
CA LEU A 38 -10.68 14.12 4.54
C LEU A 38 -11.10 13.75 3.11
N ALA A 39 -12.39 13.44 2.91
CA ALA A 39 -13.01 13.17 1.63
C ALA A 39 -14.21 14.10 1.45
N GLN A 40 -14.16 14.96 0.43
CA GLN A 40 -15.21 15.94 0.10
C GLN A 40 -15.88 15.58 -1.22
N GLU A 41 -17.15 15.95 -1.41
CA GLU A 41 -17.88 15.69 -2.67
C GLU A 41 -17.20 16.29 -3.91
N THR A 42 -16.40 17.34 -3.73
CA THR A 42 -15.63 18.01 -4.78
C THR A 42 -14.31 17.31 -5.14
N ASP A 43 -13.90 16.29 -4.39
CA ASP A 43 -12.70 15.52 -4.68
C ASP A 43 -12.94 14.49 -5.80
N MET A 44 -11.85 14.02 -6.41
CA MET A 44 -11.89 12.92 -7.39
C MET A 44 -11.60 11.59 -6.68
N TYR A 45 -12.34 10.55 -7.03
CA TYR A 45 -12.24 9.24 -6.40
C TYR A 45 -11.85 8.16 -7.40
N PHE A 46 -10.94 7.28 -6.98
CA PHE A 46 -10.49 6.15 -7.77
C PHE A 46 -10.42 4.88 -6.93
N LEU A 47 -10.59 3.74 -7.58
CA LEU A 47 -10.36 2.43 -7.01
C LEU A 47 -9.26 1.74 -7.82
N ALA A 48 -8.14 1.46 -7.14
CA ALA A 48 -7.03 0.69 -7.67
C ALA A 48 -7.15 -0.76 -7.19
N LEU A 49 -6.95 -1.72 -8.10
CA LEU A 49 -6.82 -3.13 -7.75
C LEU A 49 -5.40 -3.59 -8.05
N ILE A 50 -4.65 -3.95 -7.01
CA ILE A 50 -3.29 -4.45 -7.10
C ILE A 50 -3.28 -5.93 -6.77
N GLU A 51 -2.61 -6.73 -7.59
CA GLU A 51 -2.70 -8.18 -7.54
C GLU A 51 -1.34 -8.84 -7.56
N ARG A 52 -1.22 -9.94 -6.81
CA ARG A 52 -0.12 -10.90 -6.89
C ARG A 52 -0.65 -12.28 -6.54
N GLY A 53 -0.59 -13.23 -7.48
CA GLY A 53 -1.15 -14.57 -7.27
C GLY A 53 -2.64 -14.49 -6.92
N THR A 54 -3.04 -15.14 -5.83
CA THR A 54 -4.43 -15.09 -5.34
C THR A 54 -4.75 -13.84 -4.50
N ALA A 55 -3.74 -13.06 -4.10
CA ALA A 55 -3.94 -11.87 -3.27
C ALA A 55 -4.46 -10.69 -4.11
N ARG A 56 -5.54 -10.08 -3.63
CA ARG A 56 -6.20 -8.91 -4.23
C ARG A 56 -6.21 -7.76 -3.23
N LEU A 57 -5.49 -6.68 -3.52
CA LEU A 57 -5.44 -5.49 -2.69
C LEU A 57 -6.21 -4.36 -3.37
N GLN A 58 -7.34 -3.97 -2.78
CA GLN A 58 -8.10 -2.79 -3.16
C GLN A 58 -7.53 -1.57 -2.45
N ALA A 59 -7.32 -0.51 -3.22
CA ALA A 59 -6.89 0.78 -2.72
C ALA A 59 -7.86 1.86 -3.21
N ALA A 60 -8.68 2.39 -2.30
CA ALA A 60 -9.54 3.52 -2.59
C ALA A 60 -8.73 4.81 -2.42
N VAL A 61 -8.71 5.65 -3.46
CA VAL A 61 -7.87 6.84 -3.56
C VAL A 61 -8.75 8.08 -3.62
N VAL A 62 -8.48 9.04 -2.73
CA VAL A 62 -9.05 10.39 -2.78
C VAL A 62 -8.00 11.33 -3.34
N LEU A 63 -8.36 12.07 -4.39
CA LEU A 63 -7.49 13.03 -5.05
C LEU A 63 -8.14 14.41 -5.04
N ASN A 64 -7.56 15.32 -4.27
CA ASN A 64 -8.03 16.70 -4.22
C ASN A 64 -7.68 17.46 -5.51
N PRO A 65 -8.53 18.36 -6.02
CA PRO A 65 -8.25 19.15 -7.22
C PRO A 65 -6.98 20.02 -7.14
N ARG A 66 -6.48 20.30 -5.92
CA ARG A 66 -5.22 21.02 -5.70
C ARG A 66 -3.98 20.13 -5.77
N TYR A 67 -4.08 18.92 -6.30
CA TYR A 67 -2.90 18.09 -6.55
C TYR A 67 -1.88 18.83 -7.43
N PRO A 68 -0.57 18.80 -7.13
CA PRO A 68 0.12 18.01 -6.09
C PRO A 68 0.33 18.74 -4.74
N GLU A 69 -0.25 19.92 -4.53
CA GLU A 69 -0.14 20.66 -3.25
C GLU A 69 -0.83 19.91 -2.11
N VAL A 70 -2.04 19.40 -2.38
CA VAL A 70 -2.75 18.47 -1.51
C VAL A 70 -2.51 17.06 -2.03
N THR A 71 -2.01 16.20 -1.16
CA THR A 71 -1.55 14.87 -1.55
C THR A 71 -2.70 13.88 -1.59
N PRO A 72 -2.64 12.88 -2.48
CA PRO A 72 -3.65 11.83 -2.52
C PRO A 72 -3.64 11.00 -1.23
N LEU A 73 -4.82 10.55 -0.82
CA LEU A 73 -5.02 9.68 0.35
C LEU A 73 -5.51 8.30 -0.09
N PHE A 74 -4.95 7.27 0.52
CA PHE A 74 -5.22 5.86 0.23
C PHE A 74 -5.86 5.18 1.44
N ALA A 75 -6.91 4.41 1.21
CA ALA A 75 -7.47 3.47 2.18
C ALA A 75 -7.45 2.05 1.57
N LEU A 76 -7.03 1.05 2.35
CA LEU A 76 -6.69 -0.28 1.85
C LEU A 76 -7.61 -1.38 2.39
N SER A 77 -7.97 -2.32 1.51
CA SER A 77 -8.57 -3.62 1.86
C SER A 77 -7.87 -4.75 1.10
N LEU A 78 -7.36 -5.73 1.82
CA LEU A 78 -6.72 -6.93 1.27
C LEU A 78 -7.69 -8.11 1.37
N ASN A 79 -7.99 -8.70 0.23
CA ASN A 79 -8.67 -9.99 0.15
C ASN A 79 -7.62 -11.07 -0.16
N TRP A 80 -7.18 -11.75 0.90
CA TRP A 80 -6.32 -12.93 0.84
C TRP A 80 -6.45 -13.69 2.16
N LYS A 81 -6.94 -14.93 2.10
CA LYS A 81 -7.28 -15.74 3.29
C LYS A 81 -8.28 -15.03 4.22
N GLY A 82 -9.27 -14.37 3.60
CA GLY A 82 -10.24 -13.49 4.26
C GLY A 82 -10.01 -12.03 3.90
N GLU A 83 -11.00 -11.20 4.21
CA GLU A 83 -10.93 -9.75 4.01
C GLU A 83 -10.34 -9.08 5.25
N ARG A 84 -9.30 -8.27 5.04
CA ARG A 84 -8.62 -7.48 6.08
C ARG A 84 -8.50 -6.04 5.64
N SER A 85 -8.59 -5.11 6.58
CA SER A 85 -8.39 -3.68 6.33
C SER A 85 -7.46 -3.09 7.39
N SER A 86 -7.11 -1.81 7.27
CA SER A 86 -6.34 -1.10 8.31
C SER A 86 -6.98 -1.04 9.69
N ARG A 87 -8.27 -1.41 9.80
CA ARG A 87 -8.97 -1.57 11.09
C ARG A 87 -8.69 -2.91 11.75
N THR A 88 -8.49 -3.96 10.97
CA THR A 88 -8.35 -5.35 11.46
C THR A 88 -6.92 -5.88 11.38
N ASP A 89 -6.05 -5.26 10.58
CA ASP A 89 -4.64 -5.64 10.42
C ASP A 89 -3.71 -4.42 10.56
N ASP A 90 -2.87 -4.45 11.59
CA ASP A 90 -1.88 -3.40 11.86
C ASP A 90 -0.85 -3.25 10.73
N ASN A 91 -0.57 -4.32 9.97
CA ASN A 91 0.33 -4.22 8.83
C ASN A 91 -0.32 -3.47 7.67
N LEU A 92 -1.63 -3.59 7.44
CA LEU A 92 -2.33 -2.77 6.43
C LEU A 92 -2.36 -1.30 6.84
N ARG A 93 -2.55 -1.02 8.14
CA ARG A 93 -2.42 0.36 8.66
C ARG A 93 -1.00 0.92 8.47
N ALA A 94 0.02 0.08 8.65
CA ALA A 94 1.40 0.46 8.38
C ALA A 94 1.63 0.72 6.87
N MET A 95 1.05 -0.09 5.98
CA MET A 95 1.10 0.14 4.53
C MET A 95 0.42 1.46 4.13
N GLU A 96 -0.75 1.77 4.70
CA GLU A 96 -1.40 3.08 4.53
C GLU A 96 -0.48 4.23 4.98
N SER A 97 0.22 4.05 6.10
CA SER A 97 1.15 5.06 6.61
C SER A 97 2.35 5.28 5.67
N GLU A 98 2.86 4.22 5.03
CA GLU A 98 3.94 4.30 4.03
C GLU A 98 3.57 5.19 2.84
N VAL A 99 2.32 5.18 2.39
CA VAL A 99 1.89 5.98 1.24
C VAL A 99 1.28 7.33 1.62
N ASN A 100 0.59 7.43 2.76
CA ASN A 100 -0.12 8.65 3.16
C ASN A 100 0.73 9.60 4.03
N VAL A 101 1.53 9.04 4.96
CA VAL A 101 2.30 9.82 5.94
C VAL A 101 3.72 10.03 5.46
N PHE A 102 4.40 8.97 5.00
CA PHE A 102 5.79 9.02 4.52
C PHE A 102 5.91 9.44 3.04
N ARG A 103 4.89 10.14 2.54
CA ARG A 103 4.78 10.61 1.14
C ARG A 103 5.92 11.53 0.70
N SER A 104 6.59 12.22 1.64
CA SER A 104 7.73 13.09 1.33
C SER A 104 8.91 12.32 0.74
N GLU A 105 9.09 11.04 1.10
CA GLU A 105 10.09 10.15 0.50
C GLU A 105 9.75 9.77 -0.95
N LEU A 106 8.48 9.91 -1.32
CA LEU A 106 7.94 9.60 -2.66
C LEU A 106 7.83 10.86 -3.52
N GLN A 107 7.96 12.04 -2.92
CA GLN A 107 7.88 13.29 -3.61
C GLN A 107 9.16 13.46 -4.45
N GLY A 108 8.98 13.41 -5.78
CA GLY A 108 10.05 13.66 -6.73
C GLY A 108 10.50 15.13 -6.74
N PRO A 109 11.32 15.53 -7.73
CA PRO A 109 11.65 16.94 -7.91
C PRO A 109 10.37 17.77 -8.04
N ARG A 110 10.42 19.02 -7.55
CA ARG A 110 9.31 19.97 -7.73
C ARG A 110 8.97 20.08 -9.22
N PRO A 111 7.69 20.10 -9.58
CA PRO A 111 6.52 20.34 -8.71
C PRO A 111 5.87 19.08 -8.09
N GLY A 112 6.43 17.87 -8.28
CA GLY A 112 5.95 16.67 -7.59
C GLY A 112 4.78 15.92 -8.24
N TYR A 113 4.50 16.15 -9.53
CA TYR A 113 3.41 15.48 -10.26
C TYR A 113 3.48 13.93 -10.28
N GLN A 114 4.64 13.35 -9.98
CA GLN A 114 4.85 11.90 -9.93
C GLN A 114 4.45 11.27 -8.59
N LEU A 115 3.94 12.05 -7.62
CA LEU A 115 3.63 11.55 -6.29
C LEU A 115 2.64 10.38 -6.32
N LEU A 116 1.53 10.51 -7.06
CA LEU A 116 0.51 9.46 -7.14
C LEU A 116 1.06 8.14 -7.68
N THR A 117 1.84 8.19 -8.77
CA THR A 117 2.45 6.99 -9.36
C THR A 117 3.50 6.38 -8.42
N ASN A 118 4.23 7.21 -7.68
CA ASN A 118 5.20 6.73 -6.70
C ASN A 118 4.51 6.10 -5.47
N GLN A 119 3.35 6.62 -5.05
CA GLN A 119 2.51 5.99 -4.02
C GLN A 119 1.99 4.63 -4.47
N LEU A 120 1.47 4.51 -5.69
CA LEU A 120 1.05 3.22 -6.25
C LEU A 120 2.20 2.21 -6.34
N GLN A 121 3.38 2.65 -6.80
CA GLN A 121 4.56 1.80 -6.86
C GLN A 121 5.03 1.36 -5.46
N ARG A 122 5.00 2.27 -4.48
CA ARG A 122 5.29 1.94 -3.07
C ARG A 122 4.29 0.93 -2.52
N LEU A 123 3.03 1.05 -2.90
CA LEU A 123 1.95 0.15 -2.47
C LEU A 123 2.14 -1.26 -3.05
N CYS A 124 2.46 -1.41 -4.33
CA CYS A 124 2.86 -2.68 -4.94
C CYS A 124 4.04 -3.31 -4.19
N LEU A 125 5.03 -2.49 -3.82
CA LEU A 125 6.18 -2.97 -3.08
C LEU A 125 5.82 -3.43 -1.67
N CYS A 126 4.96 -2.69 -0.98
CA CYS A 126 4.49 -3.05 0.34
C CYS A 126 3.68 -4.35 0.31
N LEU A 127 2.84 -4.57 -0.71
CA LEU A 127 2.14 -5.84 -0.90
C LEU A 127 3.12 -7.01 -1.12
N ASP A 128 4.19 -6.81 -1.90
CA ASP A 128 5.21 -7.84 -2.08
C ASP A 128 5.84 -8.24 -0.73
N VAL A 129 6.27 -7.25 0.05
CA VAL A 129 6.87 -7.49 1.38
C VAL A 129 5.84 -8.15 2.30
N TYR A 130 4.58 -7.71 2.27
CA TYR A 130 3.51 -8.26 3.10
C TYR A 130 3.37 -9.76 2.88
N LEU A 131 3.22 -10.18 1.63
CA LEU A 131 2.98 -11.56 1.24
C LEU A 131 4.20 -12.46 1.46
N GLU A 132 5.40 -11.97 1.16
CA GLU A 132 6.65 -12.74 1.31
C GLU A 132 7.05 -12.97 2.78
N THR A 133 6.73 -12.00 3.64
CA THR A 133 7.07 -12.07 5.07
C THR A 133 5.98 -12.72 5.91
N GLU A 134 4.83 -13.08 5.33
CA GLU A 134 3.81 -13.83 6.05
C GLU A 134 4.37 -15.17 6.52
N SER A 135 4.07 -15.53 7.78
CA SER A 135 4.39 -16.86 8.29
C SER A 135 3.49 -17.86 7.59
N GLN A 136 4.10 -18.88 6.97
CA GLN A 136 3.35 -20.05 6.56
C GLN A 136 3.03 -20.91 7.78
N ASP A 137 1.89 -21.60 7.72
CA ASP A 137 1.71 -22.81 8.51
C ASP A 137 2.74 -23.82 8.03
N GLU A 138 3.66 -24.22 8.91
CA GLU A 138 4.70 -25.21 8.61
C GLU A 138 4.12 -26.62 8.35
N SER A 139 2.81 -26.80 8.54
CA SER A 139 2.08 -28.05 8.31
C SER A 139 1.70 -28.31 6.86
N VAL A 140 1.87 -27.34 5.95
CA VAL A 140 1.56 -27.49 4.53
C VAL A 140 2.84 -27.80 3.76
N GLU A 141 3.05 -29.07 3.42
CA GLU A 141 4.12 -29.48 2.49
C GLU A 141 3.82 -28.94 1.07
N GLY A 142 4.58 -27.94 0.63
CA GLY A 142 4.45 -27.38 -0.71
C GLY A 142 5.26 -26.10 -0.91
N PRO A 143 5.54 -25.70 -2.17
CA PRO A 143 6.23 -24.46 -2.47
C PRO A 143 5.43 -23.25 -1.95
N ARG A 144 6.13 -22.20 -1.50
CA ARG A 144 5.47 -20.97 -1.06
C ARG A 144 4.69 -20.35 -2.19
N GLU A 145 3.42 -20.02 -1.93
CA GLU A 145 2.61 -19.21 -2.86
C GLU A 145 3.33 -17.90 -3.22
N PHE A 146 4.03 -17.32 -2.23
CA PHE A 146 4.85 -16.12 -2.40
C PHE A 146 6.30 -16.40 -1.96
N PRO A 147 7.22 -16.69 -2.90
CA PRO A 147 8.64 -16.88 -2.60
C PRO A 147 9.27 -15.62 -2.00
N ARG A 148 10.15 -15.79 -1.00
CA ARG A 148 10.91 -14.69 -0.39
C ARG A 148 12.04 -14.27 -1.30
N GLU A 149 11.82 -13.20 -2.05
CA GLU A 149 12.81 -12.59 -2.93
C GLU A 149 13.37 -11.30 -2.33
N LYS A 150 12.59 -10.59 -1.50
CA LYS A 150 13.03 -9.34 -0.87
C LYS A 150 13.98 -9.62 0.30
N MET A 151 15.14 -8.99 0.26
CA MET A 151 16.13 -9.01 1.34
C MET A 151 15.59 -8.24 2.56
N CYS A 152 15.13 -8.95 3.59
CA CYS A 152 14.63 -8.36 4.84
C CYS A 152 15.55 -8.74 6.00
N LEU A 153 16.07 -7.75 6.75
CA LEU A 153 16.96 -8.03 7.90
C LEU A 153 16.24 -8.83 9.01
N ARG A 154 14.94 -8.58 9.17
CA ARG A 154 14.06 -9.26 10.11
C ARG A 154 12.65 -9.23 9.54
N THR A 155 11.88 -10.30 9.71
CA THR A 155 10.53 -10.42 9.11
C THR A 155 9.43 -9.73 9.92
N VAL A 156 9.58 -9.65 11.25
CA VAL A 156 8.61 -9.00 12.15
C VAL A 156 9.31 -8.28 13.31
N ARG A 157 8.76 -7.15 13.78
CA ARG A 157 9.25 -6.40 14.96
C ARG A 157 8.10 -5.99 15.89
N GLY A 158 8.39 -5.99 17.20
CA GLY A 158 7.51 -5.46 18.24
C GLY A 158 6.31 -6.36 18.55
N PRO A 159 5.48 -5.97 19.54
CA PRO A 159 4.29 -6.73 19.95
C PRO A 159 3.29 -6.92 18.80
N ASN A 160 3.14 -5.91 17.94
CA ASN A 160 2.20 -5.93 16.81
C ASN A 160 2.77 -6.67 15.59
N ARG A 161 3.96 -7.27 15.72
CA ARG A 161 4.63 -8.07 14.66
C ARG A 161 4.69 -7.36 13.30
N LEU A 162 4.98 -6.06 13.33
CA LEU A 162 5.02 -5.21 12.13
C LEU A 162 6.08 -5.71 11.14
N LYS A 163 5.75 -5.64 9.86
CA LYS A 163 6.62 -6.04 8.75
C LYS A 163 7.55 -4.90 8.29
N PRO A 164 8.69 -5.21 7.64
CA PRO A 164 9.69 -4.23 7.26
C PRO A 164 9.36 -3.54 5.92
N PHE A 165 8.51 -2.51 5.91
CA PHE A 165 8.12 -1.83 4.66
C PHE A 165 9.11 -0.77 4.15
N LYS A 166 10.09 -0.34 4.95
CA LYS A 166 11.04 0.71 4.56
C LYS A 166 12.16 0.12 3.70
N TYR A 167 12.26 0.57 2.45
CA TYR A 167 13.35 0.19 1.55
C TYR A 167 14.56 1.11 1.69
N ASN A 168 15.75 0.53 1.89
CA ASN A 168 17.01 1.26 1.99
C ASN A 168 17.75 1.19 0.65
N TYR A 169 17.54 2.18 -0.21
CA TYR A 169 18.07 2.19 -1.59
C TYR A 169 19.58 1.96 -1.72
N PRO A 170 20.47 2.58 -0.91
CA PRO A 170 21.91 2.38 -1.06
C PRO A 170 22.38 0.94 -0.76
N GLN A 171 21.61 0.20 0.04
CA GLN A 171 22.00 -1.11 0.58
C GLN A 171 21.12 -2.26 0.08
N GLY A 172 20.00 -1.97 -0.58
CA GLY A 172 19.15 -2.95 -1.25
C GLY A 172 18.31 -3.84 -0.32
N PHE A 173 18.04 -3.43 0.93
CA PHE A 173 17.28 -4.25 1.89
C PHE A 173 16.11 -3.49 2.52
N PHE A 174 15.18 -4.28 3.07
CA PHE A 174 14.02 -3.85 3.83
C PHE A 174 14.29 -3.85 5.33
N SER A 175 13.95 -2.73 5.97
CA SER A 175 14.00 -2.58 7.43
C SER A 175 12.64 -2.20 7.98
N HIS A 176 12.48 -2.41 9.29
CA HIS A 176 11.37 -1.81 10.01
C HIS A 176 11.56 -0.30 10.09
N ARG A 177 10.45 0.42 10.24
CA ARG A 177 10.47 1.78 10.76
C ARG A 177 10.90 1.75 12.24
#